data_AF-A0A8T2MIA8-F1
#
_entry.id   AF-A0A8T2MIA8-F1
#
_cell.length_a   1.000
_cell.length_b   1.000
_cell.length_c   1.000
_cell.angle_alpha   90.00
_cell.angle_beta   90.00
_cell.angle_gamma   90.00
#
_symmetry.space_group_name_H-M   'P 1'
#
loop_
_entity.id
_entity.type
_entity.pdbx_description
1 polymer ?
#
loop_
_entity_poly.entity_id
_entity_poly.type
_entity_poly.pdbx_seq_one_letter_code
_entity_poly.pdbx_strand_id
1 'polypeptide(L)'
;MDFIGRRETSSAEDWLVLSSKLKLKKVRVEDSGSYTCTAQHPAVSSLSKSRTISITVLSEDAPWYDSTQGRLVLMTSAAGVVVLLLIVSVSVCLCRRASAKNSKGPIDDHSQKKPIYTASVESLASTTGDKQPLV
;
A
#
# COMPACT_ATOMS: atom_id res chain seq x y z
N MET A 1 16.70 -1.14 37.08
CA MET A 1 16.03 -0.17 36.18
C MET A 1 15.97 1.05 37.06
N ASP A 2 16.72 2.15 36.87
CA ASP A 2 16.91 3.15 37.95
C ASP A 2 17.18 4.55 37.40
N PHE A 3 16.50 5.57 37.94
CA PHE A 3 16.75 6.98 37.68
C PHE A 3 17.41 7.62 38.91
N ILE A 4 18.63 8.14 38.76
CA ILE A 4 19.39 8.78 39.84
C ILE A 4 18.83 10.20 40.08
N GLY A 5 18.15 10.39 41.21
CA GLY A 5 17.77 11.69 41.77
C GLY A 5 18.91 12.33 42.57
N ARG A 6 18.84 13.66 42.74
CA ARG A 6 19.85 14.56 43.32
C ARG A 6 20.38 14.06 44.69
N ARG A 7 21.71 14.04 44.83
CA ARG A 7 22.47 13.67 46.04
C ARG A 7 22.05 14.50 47.25
N GLU A 8 21.75 13.81 48.35
CA GLU A 8 21.71 14.37 49.71
C GLU A 8 22.51 13.39 50.58
N THR A 9 23.69 13.81 51.02
CA THR A 9 24.65 12.96 51.74
C THR A 9 24.43 13.06 53.25
N SER A 10 23.97 11.99 53.88
CA SER A 10 24.08 11.77 55.33
C SER A 10 24.51 10.34 55.62
N SER A 11 25.54 10.21 56.46
CA SER A 11 26.30 9.01 56.83
C SER A 11 25.47 7.78 57.24
N ALA A 12 26.04 6.60 56.90
CA ALA A 12 25.78 5.23 57.36
C ALA A 12 24.74 4.40 56.56
N GLU A 13 25.26 3.38 55.85
CA GLU A 13 24.58 2.37 55.03
C GLU A 13 23.66 2.89 53.90
N ASP A 14 24.28 3.21 52.75
CA ASP A 14 23.64 3.53 51.47
C ASP A 14 22.81 2.35 50.92
N TRP A 15 21.58 2.16 51.39
CA TRP A 15 20.58 1.43 50.61
C TRP A 15 20.17 2.32 49.44
N LEU A 16 20.91 2.22 48.32
CA LEU A 16 20.57 2.91 47.09
C LEU A 16 19.18 2.44 46.62
N VAL A 17 18.15 3.28 46.77
CA VAL A 17 16.85 3.05 46.13
C VAL A 17 16.99 3.30 44.65
N LEU A 18 17.40 2.25 44.01
CA LEU A 18 17.36 2.05 42.60
C LEU A 18 15.85 2.12 42.18
N SER A 19 15.42 3.23 41.53
CA SER A 19 14.01 3.46 41.13
C SER A 19 13.75 3.32 39.62
N SER A 20 13.08 2.23 39.26
CA SER A 20 12.78 1.80 37.88
C SER A 20 11.90 2.66 37.04
N LYS A 21 11.13 3.52 37.66
CA LYS A 21 9.97 4.08 36.99
C LYS A 21 10.06 5.58 37.11
N LEU A 22 10.34 6.24 36.00
CA LEU A 22 10.09 7.66 35.86
C LEU A 22 8.59 7.88 35.64
N LYS A 23 7.93 8.51 36.62
CA LYS A 23 6.53 8.92 36.50
C LYS A 23 6.48 10.43 36.35
N LEU A 24 6.15 10.91 35.15
CA LEU A 24 5.85 12.32 34.92
C LEU A 24 4.38 12.59 35.30
N LYS A 25 4.15 13.53 36.23
CA LYS A 25 2.81 13.97 36.62
C LYS A 25 2.49 15.26 35.88
N LYS A 26 1.30 15.35 35.26
CA LYS A 26 0.85 16.51 34.47
C LYS A 26 1.87 16.89 33.37
N VAL A 27 2.01 16.01 32.38
CA VAL A 27 2.93 16.16 31.25
C VAL A 27 2.55 17.41 30.44
N ARG A 28 3.54 18.27 30.17
CA ARG A 28 3.39 19.47 29.34
C ARG A 28 4.27 19.38 28.09
N VAL A 29 4.06 20.27 27.12
CA VAL A 29 4.76 20.24 25.83
C VAL A 29 6.27 20.42 26.00
N GLU A 30 6.68 21.22 26.99
CA GLU A 30 8.08 21.42 27.38
C GLU A 30 8.75 20.17 27.98
N ASP A 31 7.98 19.16 28.40
CA ASP A 31 8.53 17.88 28.85
C ASP A 31 8.89 16.97 27.66
N SER A 32 8.60 17.39 26.42
CA SER A 32 9.05 16.67 25.24
C SER A 32 10.58 16.72 25.12
N GLY A 33 11.18 15.58 24.78
CA GLY A 33 12.63 15.47 24.75
C GLY A 33 13.14 14.05 24.85
N SER A 34 14.46 13.97 25.06
CA SER A 34 15.18 12.71 25.12
C SER A 34 15.43 12.31 26.57
N TYR A 35 14.91 11.14 26.95
CA TYR A 35 15.04 10.60 28.30
C TYR A 35 16.01 9.44 28.25
N THR A 36 17.08 9.54 29.04
CA THR A 36 18.10 8.49 29.14
C THR A 36 17.99 7.79 30.48
N CYS A 37 17.87 6.47 30.43
CA CYS A 37 17.96 5.59 31.58
C CYS A 37 19.35 4.95 31.59
N THR A 38 20.07 5.08 32.71
CA THR A 38 21.40 4.50 32.88
C THR A 38 21.39 3.61 34.11
N ALA A 39 21.59 2.32 33.90
CA ALA A 39 21.79 1.36 34.98
C ALA A 39 23.28 1.11 35.15
N GLN A 40 23.79 1.25 36.38
CA GLN A 40 25.19 1.03 36.71
C GLN A 40 25.28 0.10 37.92
N HIS A 41 26.18 -0.89 37.86
CA HIS A 41 26.44 -1.78 38.98
C HIS A 41 27.26 -1.07 40.06
N PRO A 42 26.86 -1.13 41.35
CA PRO A 42 27.48 -0.34 42.41
C PRO A 42 28.95 -0.71 42.68
N ALA A 43 29.32 -1.98 42.54
CA ALA A 43 30.68 -2.45 42.81
C ALA A 43 31.57 -2.54 41.56
N VAL A 44 30.99 -2.42 40.36
CA VAL A 44 31.71 -2.63 39.09
C VAL A 44 31.37 -1.49 38.14
N SER A 45 32.23 -0.47 38.13
CA SER A 45 32.02 0.76 37.34
C SER A 45 31.95 0.51 35.83
N SER A 46 32.58 -0.57 35.35
CA SER A 46 32.55 -0.98 33.93
C SER A 46 31.22 -1.62 33.51
N LEU A 47 30.42 -2.11 34.45
CA LEU A 47 29.13 -2.74 34.15
C LEU A 47 28.04 -1.67 34.21
N SER A 48 27.91 -0.93 33.09
CA SER A 48 26.85 0.05 32.89
C SER A 48 26.15 -0.15 31.55
N LYS A 49 24.86 0.15 31.51
CA LYS A 49 24.05 0.11 30.29
C LYS A 49 23.10 1.28 30.28
N SER A 50 23.16 2.06 29.21
CA SER A 50 22.25 3.18 28.97
C SER A 50 21.30 2.89 27.79
N ARG A 51 20.08 3.38 27.92
CA ARG A 51 19.08 3.39 26.84
C ARG A 51 18.39 4.74 26.82
N THR A 52 18.29 5.30 25.63
CA THR A 52 17.67 6.59 25.39
C THR A 52 16.36 6.40 24.65
N ILE A 53 15.31 7.05 25.13
CA ILE A 53 13.98 7.10 24.50
C ILE A 53 13.63 8.55 24.19
N SER A 54 12.91 8.78 23.10
CA SER A 54 12.42 10.11 22.73
C SER A 54 10.93 10.18 23.01
N ILE A 55 10.53 11.10 23.88
CA ILE A 55 9.13 11.35 24.22
C ILE A 55 8.70 12.61 23.47
N THR A 56 7.64 12.48 22.68
CA THR A 56 6.96 13.60 22.01
C THR A 56 5.60 13.80 22.66
N VAL A 57 5.34 15.02 23.10
CA VAL A 57 4.08 15.41 23.74
C VAL A 57 3.32 16.24 22.72
N LEU A 58 2.11 15.80 22.35
CA LEU A 58 1.23 16.56 21.48
C LEU A 58 0.37 17.50 22.33
N SER A 59 0.17 18.73 21.85
CA SER A 59 -0.85 19.63 22.40
C SER A 59 -2.25 19.05 22.20
N GLU A 60 -3.19 19.48 23.05
CA GLU A 60 -4.60 19.11 22.93
C GLU A 60 -5.22 19.57 21.60
N ASP A 61 -4.80 20.73 21.09
CA ASP A 61 -5.24 21.28 19.81
C ASP A 61 -4.54 20.66 18.59
N ALA A 62 -3.64 19.70 18.79
CA ALA A 62 -2.90 19.11 17.69
C ALA A 62 -3.83 18.26 16.79
N PRO A 63 -3.69 18.33 15.46
CA PRO A 63 -4.43 17.48 14.56
C PRO A 63 -4.18 16.00 14.86
N TRP A 64 -5.23 15.18 14.79
CA TRP A 64 -5.15 13.75 15.13
C TRP A 64 -4.12 12.97 14.30
N TYR A 65 -3.81 13.44 13.09
CA TYR A 65 -2.85 12.80 12.19
C TYR A 65 -1.38 13.09 12.52
N ASP A 66 -1.07 14.03 13.42
CA ASP A 66 0.30 14.26 13.90
C ASP A 66 0.75 13.16 14.86
N SER A 67 -0.19 12.49 15.53
CA SER A 67 0.12 11.33 16.35
C SER A 67 0.67 10.21 15.46
N THR A 68 1.69 9.48 15.95
CA THR A 68 2.27 8.33 15.23
C THR A 68 1.20 7.33 14.77
N GLN A 69 0.17 7.11 15.59
CA GLN A 69 -0.95 6.23 15.23
C GLN A 69 -1.81 6.85 14.13
N GLY A 70 -2.16 8.13 14.27
CA GLY A 70 -2.95 8.85 13.27
C GLY A 70 -2.25 8.91 11.92
N ARG A 71 -0.95 9.20 11.90
CA ARG A 71 -0.12 9.20 10.69
C ARG A 71 -0.10 7.81 10.04
N LEU A 72 0.02 6.75 10.83
CA LEU A 72 0.02 5.39 10.31
C LEU A 72 -1.33 5.06 9.65
N VAL A 73 -2.45 5.38 10.31
CA VAL A 73 -3.80 5.17 9.78
C VAL A 73 -4.04 5.98 8.50
N LEU A 74 -3.56 7.23 8.47
CA LEU A 74 -3.73 8.10 7.31
C LEU A 74 -2.92 7.55 6.11
N MET A 75 -1.68 7.11 6.33
CA MET A 75 -0.84 6.50 5.29
C MET A 75 -1.41 5.18 4.78
N THR A 76 -1.90 4.30 5.66
CA THR A 76 -2.50 3.03 5.25
C THR A 76 -3.81 3.24 4.49
N SER A 77 -4.64 4.20 4.91
CA SER A 77 -5.87 4.54 4.20
C SER A 77 -5.60 5.08 2.80
N ALA A 78 -4.65 6.01 2.65
CA ALA A 78 -4.29 6.59 1.36
C ALA A 78 -3.73 5.52 0.41
N ALA A 79 -2.82 4.67 0.89
CA ALA A 79 -2.28 3.56 0.09
C ALA A 79 -3.38 2.56 -0.32
N GLY A 80 -4.31 2.25 0.59
CA GLY A 80 -5.44 1.37 0.29
C GLY A 80 -6.34 1.89 -0.83
N VAL A 81 -6.67 3.19 -0.82
CA VAL A 81 -7.48 3.81 -1.88
C VAL A 81 -6.78 3.72 -3.24
N VAL A 82 -5.48 4.02 -3.29
CA VAL A 82 -4.70 3.93 -4.55
C VAL A 82 -4.70 2.50 -5.09
N VAL A 83 -4.46 1.51 -4.24
CA VAL A 83 -4.47 0.09 -4.64
C VAL A 83 -5.84 -0.32 -5.17
N LEU A 84 -6.93 0.10 -4.51
CA LEU A 84 -8.29 -0.18 -4.97
C LEU A 84 -8.58 0.43 -6.34
N LEU A 85 -8.17 1.68 -6.58
CA LEU A 85 -8.33 2.34 -7.88
C LEU A 85 -7.56 1.61 -8.98
N LEU A 86 -6.33 1.15 -8.69
CA LEU A 86 -5.54 0.36 -9.64
C LEU A 86 -6.24 -0.96 -9.98
N ILE A 87 -6.73 -1.70 -8.98
CA ILE A 87 -7.46 -2.96 -9.19
C ILE A 87 -8.69 -2.73 -10.06
N VAL A 88 -9.51 -1.71 -9.76
CA VAL A 88 -10.71 -1.38 -10.54
C VAL A 88 -10.33 -1.00 -11.97
N SER A 89 -9.29 -0.18 -12.16
CA SER A 89 -8.84 0.24 -13.50
C SER A 89 -8.40 -0.94 -14.35
N VAL A 90 -7.61 -1.87 -13.78
CA VAL A 90 -7.16 -3.09 -14.46
C VAL A 90 -8.34 -3.98 -14.79
N SER A 91 -9.26 -4.17 -13.83
CA SER A 91 -10.47 -4.96 -14.02
C SER A 91 -11.30 -4.44 -15.20
N VAL A 92 -11.59 -3.13 -15.22
CA VAL A 92 -12.33 -2.49 -16.33
C VAL A 92 -11.56 -2.60 -17.65
N CYS A 93 -10.25 -2.39 -17.65
CA CYS A 93 -9.43 -2.52 -18.85
C CYS A 93 -9.45 -3.95 -19.42
N LEU A 94 -9.35 -4.96 -18.55
CA LEU A 94 -9.41 -6.36 -18.93
C LEU A 94 -10.82 -6.74 -19.43
N CYS A 95 -11.88 -6.32 -18.75
CA CYS A 95 -13.26 -6.55 -19.18
C CYS A 95 -13.55 -5.90 -20.55
N ARG A 96 -13.09 -4.65 -20.78
CA ARG A 96 -13.23 -3.97 -22.08
C ARG A 96 -12.45 -4.68 -23.19
N ARG A 97 -11.21 -5.08 -22.92
CA ARG A 97 -10.41 -5.86 -23.88
C ARG A 97 -11.04 -7.21 -24.19
N ALA A 98 -11.58 -7.90 -23.20
CA ALA A 98 -12.29 -9.16 -23.39
C ALA A 98 -13.58 -8.97 -24.21
N SER A 99 -14.35 -7.92 -23.93
CA SER A 99 -15.56 -7.59 -24.69
C SER A 99 -15.24 -7.27 -26.16
N ALA A 100 -14.19 -6.48 -26.42
CA ALA A 100 -13.73 -6.20 -27.79
C ALA A 100 -13.18 -7.44 -28.53
N LYS A 101 -12.75 -8.47 -27.80
CA LYS A 101 -12.34 -9.77 -28.37
C LYS A 101 -13.55 -10.68 -28.64
N ASN A 102 -14.59 -10.60 -27.82
CA ASN A 102 -15.84 -11.35 -27.97
C ASN A 102 -16.85 -10.70 -28.94
N SER A 103 -16.61 -9.45 -29.38
CA SER A 103 -17.44 -8.77 -30.38
C SER A 103 -17.15 -9.20 -31.83
N LYS A 104 -16.26 -10.17 -32.05
CA LYS A 104 -16.32 -10.99 -33.27
C LYS A 104 -17.46 -11.98 -33.07
N GLY A 105 -18.58 -11.67 -33.73
CA GLY A 105 -19.92 -12.14 -33.41
C GLY A 105 -20.15 -13.65 -33.35
N PRO A 106 -21.35 -14.08 -32.89
CA PRO A 106 -21.72 -15.49 -32.84
C PRO A 106 -21.59 -16.12 -34.22
N ILE A 107 -20.92 -17.27 -34.27
CA ILE A 107 -20.99 -18.16 -35.42
C ILE A 107 -22.47 -18.53 -35.55
N ASP A 108 -23.15 -17.89 -36.51
CA ASP A 108 -24.51 -18.19 -36.89
C ASP A 108 -24.51 -19.55 -37.60
N ASP A 109 -24.57 -20.62 -36.83
CA ASP A 109 -24.58 -22.01 -37.33
C ASP A 109 -25.95 -22.40 -37.94
N HIS A 110 -26.83 -21.42 -38.17
CA HIS A 110 -28.19 -21.64 -38.67
C HIS A 110 -28.32 -21.52 -40.21
N SER A 111 -27.22 -21.41 -40.96
CA SER A 111 -27.26 -21.20 -42.43
C SER A 111 -26.59 -22.31 -43.26
N GLN A 112 -26.48 -23.53 -42.74
CA GLN A 112 -26.12 -24.71 -43.53
C GLN A 112 -27.32 -25.61 -43.82
N LYS A 113 -28.23 -25.14 -44.67
CA LYS A 113 -29.07 -26.05 -45.46
C LYS A 113 -29.42 -25.40 -46.79
N LYS A 114 -28.50 -25.54 -47.75
CA LYS A 114 -28.83 -25.47 -49.17
C LYS A 114 -28.48 -26.84 -49.75
N PRO A 115 -29.46 -27.64 -50.21
CA PRO A 115 -29.16 -28.92 -50.81
C PRO A 115 -28.33 -28.73 -52.09
N ILE A 116 -27.30 -29.57 -52.20
CA ILE A 116 -26.38 -29.66 -53.34
C ILE A 116 -27.09 -30.40 -54.48
N TYR A 117 -28.09 -29.78 -55.13
CA TYR A 117 -28.55 -30.23 -56.46
C TYR A 117 -29.42 -29.17 -57.13
N THR A 118 -28.83 -28.08 -57.65
CA THR A 118 -29.53 -27.28 -58.66
C THR A 118 -28.53 -26.76 -59.69
N ALA A 119 -28.51 -27.46 -60.83
CA ALA A 119 -28.23 -26.93 -62.16
C ALA A 119 -26.85 -26.26 -62.39
N SER A 120 -25.82 -27.08 -62.64
CA SER A 120 -24.67 -26.72 -63.49
C SER A 120 -25.05 -26.68 -64.98
N VAL A 121 -26.06 -25.89 -65.36
CA VAL A 121 -26.35 -25.68 -66.78
C VAL A 121 -26.32 -24.18 -67.10
N GLU A 122 -25.49 -23.89 -68.10
CA GLU A 122 -25.20 -22.58 -68.74
C GLU A 122 -24.25 -21.66 -67.96
N SER A 123 -23.08 -21.25 -68.46
CA SER A 123 -22.64 -21.12 -69.85
C SER A 123 -21.12 -21.32 -69.99
N LEU A 124 -20.77 -22.28 -70.84
CA LEU A 124 -19.44 -22.52 -71.41
C LEU A 124 -18.84 -21.24 -72.02
N ALA A 125 -17.53 -21.06 -71.88
CA ALA A 125 -16.75 -20.07 -72.61
C ALA A 125 -16.45 -20.60 -74.03
N SER A 126 -17.13 -20.09 -75.05
CA SER A 126 -16.67 -20.12 -76.45
C SER A 126 -17.59 -19.29 -77.33
N THR A 127 -17.10 -18.17 -77.87
CA THR A 127 -17.00 -17.93 -79.32
C THR A 127 -16.85 -16.43 -79.63
N THR A 128 -15.82 -16.14 -80.43
CA THR A 128 -15.78 -15.16 -81.52
C THR A 128 -16.16 -13.70 -81.22
N GLY A 129 -15.11 -12.88 -81.01
CA GLY A 129 -15.18 -11.44 -81.23
C GLY A 129 -14.94 -11.12 -82.71
N ASP A 130 -16.02 -10.99 -83.47
CA ASP A 130 -16.02 -10.36 -84.80
C ASP A 130 -16.52 -8.90 -84.69
N LYS A 131 -15.67 -7.98 -85.13
CA LYS A 131 -15.96 -6.55 -85.38
C LYS A 131 -15.09 -6.10 -86.56
N GLN A 132 -15.46 -6.47 -87.77
CA GLN A 132 -15.18 -5.67 -88.99
C GLN A 132 -15.85 -4.27 -88.86
N PRO A 133 -15.51 -3.18 -89.60
CA PRO A 133 -14.75 -3.07 -90.87
C PRO A 133 -13.93 -1.76 -91.09
N LEU A 134 -13.52 -1.52 -92.36
CA LEU A 134 -13.18 -0.26 -93.09
C LEU A 134 -11.70 0.01 -93.44
N VAL A 135 -11.21 -0.50 -94.58
CA VAL A 135 -10.98 0.16 -95.90
C VAL A 135 -10.30 -0.85 -96.83
#